data_AF-A0A250VUS0-F1
#
_entry.id   AF-A0A250VUS0-F1
#
_cell.length_a   1.000
_cell.length_b   1.000
_cell.length_c   1.000
_cell.angle_alpha   90.00
_cell.angle_beta   90.00
_cell.angle_gamma   90.00
#
_symmetry.space_group_name_H-M   'P 1'
#
loop_
_entity.id
_entity.type
_entity.pdbx_description
1 polymer ?
#
loop_
_entity_poly.entity_id
_entity_poly.type
_entity_poly.pdbx_seq_one_letter_code
_entity_poly.pdbx_strand_id
1 'polypeptide(L)'
;MPLGKLERHLDGARAYFAPGDEAFIRAIAERASGLPALAVGATHGDFQRRNLRWEETAGTLCVIDFERSEDGPAVRDFVRLSDAWHGRPDLYEAVADGYGRPLTPAEEEHLAVLSVLDAVSGIQYGMAHGDLELAERGRRTLARLRSTSPP
;
A
#
# COMPACT_ATOMS: atom_id res chain seq x y z
N MET A 1 6.64 1.03 7.68
CA MET A 1 6.59 1.82 8.94
C MET A 1 7.00 0.92 10.09
N PRO A 2 7.95 1.29 10.96
CA PRO A 2 8.28 0.47 12.11
C PRO A 2 7.10 0.40 13.07
N LEU A 3 6.87 -0.78 13.67
CA LEU A 3 5.73 -1.13 14.55
C LEU A 3 5.40 -0.06 15.61
N GLY A 4 6.40 0.68 16.13
CA GLY A 4 6.16 1.76 17.10
C GLY A 4 5.33 2.95 16.58
N LYS A 5 5.23 3.16 15.27
CA LYS A 5 4.31 4.18 14.72
C LYS A 5 2.88 3.64 14.57
N LEU A 6 2.67 2.33 14.56
CA LEU A 6 1.36 1.71 14.36
C LEU A 6 0.38 2.08 15.48
N GLU A 7 0.81 2.03 16.74
CA GLU A 7 -0.09 2.34 17.87
C GLU A 7 -0.67 3.75 17.80
N ARG A 8 0.16 4.74 17.48
CA ARG A 8 -0.29 6.13 17.31
C ARG A 8 -1.32 6.25 16.17
N HIS A 9 -1.12 5.56 15.05
CA HIS A 9 -2.07 5.60 13.95
C HIS A 9 -3.35 4.81 14.27
N LEU A 10 -3.24 3.70 15.01
CA LEU A 10 -4.39 2.94 15.53
C LEU A 10 -5.25 3.81 16.43
N ASP A 11 -4.66 4.53 17.39
CA ASP A 11 -5.42 5.38 18.31
C ASP A 11 -6.20 6.49 17.58
N GLY A 12 -5.60 7.08 16.55
CA GLY A 12 -6.27 8.11 15.72
C GLY A 12 -7.27 7.55 14.70
N ALA A 13 -7.20 6.26 14.35
CA ALA A 13 -8.06 5.63 13.36
C ALA A 13 -9.17 4.74 13.95
N ARG A 14 -9.04 4.30 15.21
CA ARG A 14 -9.88 3.25 15.82
C ARG A 14 -11.38 3.52 15.74
N ALA A 15 -11.79 4.77 15.92
CA ALA A 15 -13.20 5.17 15.82
C ALA A 15 -13.82 5.01 14.41
N TYR A 16 -12.99 4.76 13.40
CA TYR A 16 -13.37 4.75 11.99
C TYR A 16 -13.22 3.39 11.32
N PHE A 17 -12.86 2.37 12.10
CA PHE A 17 -12.71 0.99 11.68
C PHE A 17 -14.06 0.25 11.61
N ALA A 18 -14.18 -0.66 10.65
CA ALA A 18 -15.26 -1.63 10.64
C ALA A 18 -15.00 -2.73 11.69
N PRO A 19 -16.05 -3.46 12.10
CA PRO A 19 -15.88 -4.62 12.99
C PRO A 19 -14.84 -5.60 12.45
N GLY A 20 -13.86 -5.94 13.29
CA GLY A 20 -12.78 -6.88 12.95
C GLY A 20 -11.56 -6.25 12.27
N ASP A 21 -11.57 -4.97 11.87
CA ASP A 21 -10.40 -4.34 11.25
C ASP A 21 -9.21 -4.27 12.21
N GLU A 22 -9.40 -3.88 13.48
CA GLU A 22 -8.28 -3.78 14.43
C GLU A 22 -7.61 -5.14 14.68
N ALA A 23 -8.40 -6.21 14.83
CA ALA A 23 -7.87 -7.56 15.00
C ALA A 23 -7.08 -8.01 13.76
N PHE A 24 -7.63 -7.74 12.56
CA PHE A 24 -6.96 -8.03 11.30
C PHE A 24 -5.65 -7.23 11.13
N ILE A 25 -5.68 -5.92 11.42
CA ILE A 25 -4.50 -5.04 11.36
C ILE A 25 -3.38 -5.57 12.26
N ARG A 26 -3.71 -5.97 13.49
CA ARG A 26 -2.74 -6.51 14.45
C ARG A 26 -2.15 -7.83 13.95
N ALA A 27 -2.98 -8.77 13.50
CA ALA A 27 -2.53 -10.05 12.95
C ALA A 27 -1.57 -9.88 11.76
N ILE A 28 -1.90 -8.98 10.83
CA ILE A 28 -1.01 -8.68 9.69
C ILE A 28 0.26 -7.96 10.13
N ALA A 29 0.17 -7.00 11.07
CA ALA A 29 1.34 -6.30 11.57
C ALA A 29 2.31 -7.24 12.32
N GLU A 30 1.80 -8.25 13.03
CA GLU A 30 2.64 -9.26 13.69
C GLU A 30 3.46 -10.08 12.69
N ARG A 31 2.89 -10.44 11.54
CA ARG A 31 3.60 -11.14 10.44
C ARG A 31 4.83 -10.38 9.97
N ALA A 32 4.80 -9.05 9.99
CA ALA A 32 5.91 -8.21 9.57
C ALA A 32 7.23 -8.55 10.26
N SER A 33 7.19 -8.98 11.53
CA SER A 33 8.37 -9.33 12.32
C SER A 33 9.06 -10.62 11.85
N GLY A 34 8.35 -11.52 11.18
CA GLY A 34 8.86 -12.80 10.69
C GLY A 34 9.25 -12.80 9.21
N LEU A 35 9.03 -11.69 8.49
CA LEU A 35 9.32 -11.64 7.06
C LEU A 35 10.82 -11.51 6.79
N PRO A 36 11.36 -12.23 5.79
CA PRO A 36 12.73 -12.03 5.36
C PRO A 36 12.92 -10.61 4.83
N ALA A 37 14.10 -10.04 5.05
CA ALA A 37 14.46 -8.75 4.48
C ALA A 37 14.48 -8.84 2.94
N LEU A 38 13.91 -7.83 2.29
CA LEU A 38 13.97 -7.69 0.83
C LEU A 38 15.18 -6.83 0.44
N ALA A 39 15.62 -6.98 -0.81
CA ALA A 39 16.63 -6.09 -1.38
C ALA A 39 16.15 -4.63 -1.33
N VAL A 40 17.07 -3.75 -0.95
CA VAL A 40 16.82 -2.30 -0.82
C VAL A 40 17.33 -1.59 -2.07
N GLY A 41 16.54 -0.65 -2.58
CA GLY A 41 16.91 0.24 -3.67
C GLY A 41 16.13 1.54 -3.59
N ALA A 42 16.37 2.46 -4.53
CA ALA A 42 15.65 3.72 -4.58
C ALA A 42 14.16 3.48 -4.84
N THR A 43 13.30 4.04 -3.99
CA THR A 43 11.84 4.02 -4.15
C THR A 43 11.33 5.44 -4.36
N HIS A 44 10.22 5.59 -5.07
CA HIS A 44 9.52 6.87 -5.21
C HIS A 44 8.83 7.27 -3.89
N GLY A 45 8.34 6.29 -3.13
CA GLY A 45 7.78 6.48 -1.79
C GLY A 45 6.36 7.04 -1.74
N ASP A 46 5.88 7.66 -2.83
CA ASP A 46 4.47 8.04 -3.07
C ASP A 46 3.93 7.57 -4.44
N PHE A 47 4.35 6.40 -4.91
CA PHE A 47 4.04 5.93 -6.27
C PHE A 47 2.56 5.55 -6.42
N GLN A 48 1.79 6.41 -7.08
CA GLN A 48 0.36 6.19 -7.28
C GLN A 48 -0.17 6.97 -8.48
N ARG A 49 -1.38 6.64 -8.95
CA ARG A 49 -1.97 7.18 -10.18
C ARG A 49 -1.92 8.70 -10.31
N ARG A 50 -2.13 9.48 -9.24
CA ARG A 50 -2.07 10.95 -9.31
C ARG A 50 -0.67 11.50 -9.64
N ASN A 51 0.38 10.72 -9.39
CA ASN A 51 1.79 11.02 -9.63
C ASN A 51 2.31 10.39 -10.94
N LEU A 52 1.41 9.70 -11.66
CA LEU A 52 1.66 9.13 -12.98
C LEU A 52 0.98 10.00 -14.04
N ARG A 53 1.74 10.41 -15.06
CA ARG A 53 1.24 11.20 -16.18
C ARG A 53 1.63 10.50 -17.47
N TRP A 54 0.63 10.11 -18.23
CA TRP A 54 0.85 9.58 -19.57
C TRP A 54 0.98 10.76 -20.54
N GLU A 55 2.12 10.84 -21.22
CA GLU A 55 2.28 11.74 -22.36
C GLU A 55 1.94 10.95 -23.63
N GLU A 56 0.80 11.27 -24.24
CA GLU A 56 0.27 10.62 -25.43
C GLU A 56 1.15 10.83 -26.66
N THR A 57 1.72 12.03 -26.86
CA THR A 57 2.50 12.34 -28.08
C THR A 57 3.85 11.63 -28.06
N ALA A 58 4.52 11.62 -26.91
CA ALA A 58 5.79 10.93 -26.72
C ALA A 58 5.63 9.43 -26.42
N GLY A 59 4.40 8.96 -26.15
CA GLY A 59 4.13 7.58 -25.75
C GLY A 59 4.91 7.18 -24.49
N THR A 60 5.04 8.09 -23.53
CA THR A 60 5.91 7.90 -22.36
C THR A 60 5.19 8.18 -21.05
N LEU A 61 5.60 7.45 -20.01
CA LEU A 61 5.12 7.65 -18.66
C LEU A 61 6.06 8.62 -17.92
N CYS A 62 5.53 9.77 -17.54
CA CYS A 62 6.18 10.71 -16.65
C CYS A 62 5.77 10.44 -15.20
N VAL A 63 6.77 10.36 -14.33
CA VAL A 63 6.58 10.22 -12.88
C VAL A 63 6.97 11.55 -12.23
N ILE A 64 6.17 12.01 -11.27
CA ILE A 64 6.37 13.30 -10.58
C ILE A 64 6.22 13.12 -9.07
N ASP A 65 6.64 14.12 -8.30
CA ASP A 65 6.48 14.17 -6.83
C ASP A 65 7.37 13.18 -6.04
N PHE A 66 8.68 13.30 -6.26
CA PHE A 66 9.72 12.48 -5.63
C PHE A 66 10.06 12.90 -4.18
N GLU A 67 9.28 13.77 -3.53
CA GLU A 67 9.62 14.31 -2.20
C GLU A 67 9.74 13.23 -1.11
N ARG A 68 9.11 12.07 -1.33
CA ARG A 68 9.10 10.92 -0.40
C ARG A 68 10.08 9.83 -0.79
N SER A 69 10.94 10.09 -1.76
CA SER A 69 11.89 9.10 -2.26
C SER A 69 12.90 8.77 -1.18
N GLU A 70 13.05 7.48 -0.92
CA GLU A 70 14.00 6.94 0.04
C GLU A 70 14.44 5.55 -0.39
N ASP A 71 15.57 5.09 0.15
CA ASP A 71 15.99 3.71 -0.01
C ASP A 71 15.02 2.80 0.74
N GLY A 72 14.48 1.81 0.04
CA GLY A 72 13.53 0.85 0.60
C GLY A 72 13.31 -0.36 -0.30
N PRO A 73 12.49 -1.32 0.14
CA PRO A 73 12.11 -2.43 -0.72
C PRO A 73 11.18 -1.93 -1.84
N ALA A 74 11.45 -2.34 -3.08
CA ALA A 74 10.71 -1.88 -4.28
C ALA A 74 9.19 -2.06 -4.15
N VAL A 75 8.75 -3.10 -3.43
CA VAL A 75 7.33 -3.39 -3.14
C VAL A 75 6.58 -2.21 -2.50
N ARG A 76 7.28 -1.28 -1.84
CA ARG A 76 6.67 -0.06 -1.30
C ARG A 76 5.94 0.75 -2.36
N ASP A 77 6.48 0.84 -3.56
CA ASP A 77 5.86 1.61 -4.66
C ASP A 77 4.63 0.91 -5.25
N PHE A 78 4.42 -0.37 -4.93
CA PHE A 78 3.21 -1.10 -5.34
C PHE A 78 2.05 -0.89 -4.37
N VAL A 79 2.28 -0.47 -3.13
CA VAL A 79 1.24 -0.32 -2.09
C VAL A 79 0.07 0.48 -2.61
N ARG A 80 0.36 1.71 -3.07
CA ARG A 80 -0.68 2.62 -3.55
C ARG A 80 -1.11 2.36 -4.99
N LEU A 81 -0.32 1.64 -5.76
CA LEU A 81 -0.71 1.27 -7.11
C LEU A 81 -1.64 0.06 -7.15
N SER A 82 -1.57 -0.81 -6.12
CA SER A 82 -2.28 -2.09 -6.08
C SER A 82 -3.80 -2.00 -6.12
N ASP A 83 -4.36 -0.84 -5.77
CA ASP A 83 -5.77 -0.55 -5.92
C ASP A 83 -6.22 -0.59 -7.39
N ALA A 84 -5.32 -0.35 -8.34
CA ALA A 84 -5.64 -0.27 -9.76
C ALA A 84 -5.92 -1.65 -10.40
N TRP A 85 -5.29 -2.72 -9.92
CA TRP A 85 -5.45 -4.07 -10.47
C TRP A 85 -6.35 -4.99 -9.62
N HIS A 86 -7.00 -4.44 -8.59
CA HIS A 86 -7.96 -5.23 -7.82
C HIS A 86 -9.14 -5.67 -8.71
N GLY A 87 -9.40 -6.98 -8.76
CA GLY A 87 -10.43 -7.57 -9.62
C GLY A 87 -10.09 -7.50 -11.13
N ARG A 88 -8.85 -7.13 -11.47
CA ARG A 88 -8.36 -6.95 -12.84
C ARG A 88 -7.04 -7.69 -13.02
N PRO A 89 -7.07 -9.03 -13.12
CA PRO A 89 -5.87 -9.84 -13.28
C PRO A 89 -5.05 -9.43 -14.52
N ASP A 90 -5.73 -8.97 -15.58
CA ASP A 90 -5.10 -8.43 -16.79
C ASP A 90 -4.22 -7.21 -16.52
N LEU A 91 -4.62 -6.35 -15.57
CA LEU A 91 -3.80 -5.19 -15.18
C LEU A 91 -2.62 -5.60 -14.29
N TYR A 92 -2.78 -6.63 -13.45
CA TYR A 92 -1.67 -7.19 -12.68
C TYR A 92 -0.64 -7.84 -13.60
N GLU A 93 -1.08 -8.61 -14.59
CA GLU A 93 -0.21 -9.22 -15.60
C GLU A 93 0.57 -8.16 -16.39
N ALA A 94 -0.09 -7.09 -16.83
CA ALA A 94 0.58 -5.97 -17.51
C ALA A 94 1.63 -5.27 -16.63
N VAL A 95 1.34 -5.09 -15.33
CA VAL A 95 2.30 -4.54 -14.38
C VAL A 95 3.49 -5.48 -14.16
N ALA A 96 3.24 -6.78 -14.01
CA ALA A 96 4.27 -7.78 -13.81
C ALA A 96 5.18 -7.91 -15.05
N ASP A 97 4.61 -7.87 -16.25
CA ASP A 97 5.36 -7.86 -17.52
C ASP A 97 6.25 -6.63 -17.62
N GLY A 98 5.70 -5.43 -17.36
CA GLY A 98 6.47 -4.19 -17.34
C GLY A 98 7.53 -4.13 -16.23
N TYR A 99 7.28 -4.78 -15.09
CA TYR A 99 8.25 -4.93 -14.00
C TYR A 99 9.32 -6.00 -14.31
N GLY A 100 9.08 -6.86 -15.30
CA GLY A 100 9.97 -7.92 -15.76
C GLY A 100 9.82 -9.26 -15.02
N ARG A 101 8.93 -9.35 -14.03
CA ARG A 101 8.56 -10.58 -13.31
C ARG A 101 7.34 -10.36 -12.42
N PRO A 102 6.61 -11.43 -12.01
CA PRO A 102 5.66 -11.32 -10.92
C PRO A 102 6.36 -11.03 -9.57
N LEU A 103 5.56 -10.57 -8.60
CA LEU A 103 6.01 -10.48 -7.21
C LEU A 103 6.32 -11.88 -6.68
N THR A 104 7.40 -11.97 -5.91
CA THR A 104 7.73 -13.18 -5.16
C THR A 104 6.79 -13.35 -3.96
N PRO A 105 6.63 -14.56 -3.40
CA PRO A 105 5.80 -14.74 -2.21
C PRO A 105 6.19 -13.83 -1.03
N ALA A 106 7.50 -13.58 -0.85
CA ALA A 106 7.98 -12.66 0.18
C ALA A 106 7.56 -11.20 -0.11
N GLU A 107 7.59 -10.78 -1.38
CA GLU A 107 7.12 -9.44 -1.76
C GLU A 107 5.59 -9.31 -1.61
N GLU A 108 4.82 -10.35 -1.91
CA GLU A 108 3.36 -10.33 -1.70
C GLU A 108 3.01 -10.18 -0.20
N GLU A 109 3.72 -10.89 0.67
CA GLU A 109 3.61 -10.74 2.13
C GLU A 109 3.94 -9.32 2.60
N HIS A 110 5.07 -8.76 2.12
CA HIS A 110 5.46 -7.38 2.43
C HIS A 110 4.44 -6.38 1.89
N LEU A 111 3.88 -6.60 0.68
CA LEU A 111 2.85 -5.75 0.09
C LEU A 111 1.60 -5.72 0.97
N ALA A 112 1.16 -6.87 1.48
CA ALA A 112 0.00 -6.95 2.37
C ALA A 112 0.24 -6.17 3.67
N VAL A 113 1.39 -6.38 4.32
CA VAL A 113 1.78 -5.66 5.54
C VAL A 113 1.84 -4.15 5.30
N LEU A 114 2.57 -3.72 4.27
CA LEU A 114 2.75 -2.30 3.98
C LEU A 114 1.42 -1.63 3.58
N SER A 115 0.54 -2.35 2.87
CA SER A 115 -0.79 -1.85 2.52
C SER A 115 -1.71 -1.69 3.72
N VAL A 116 -1.65 -2.60 4.70
CA VAL A 116 -2.37 -2.42 5.98
C VAL A 116 -1.87 -1.18 6.72
N LEU A 117 -0.54 -1.02 6.82
CA LEU A 117 0.05 0.13 7.51
C LEU A 117 -0.27 1.46 6.81
N ASP A 118 -0.23 1.50 5.48
CA ASP A 118 -0.63 2.68 4.68
C ASP A 118 -2.13 2.98 4.83
N ALA A 119 -2.99 1.95 4.83
CA ALA A 119 -4.42 2.12 5.02
C ALA A 119 -4.77 2.72 6.39
N VAL A 120 -4.15 2.24 7.47
CA VAL A 120 -4.35 2.78 8.82
C VAL A 120 -3.88 4.24 8.89
N SER A 121 -2.71 4.53 8.32
CA SER A 121 -2.22 5.92 8.23
C SER A 121 -3.14 6.80 7.40
N GLY A 122 -3.67 6.30 6.29
CA GLY A 122 -4.59 7.02 5.41
C GLY A 122 -5.93 7.32 6.07
N ILE A 123 -6.50 6.37 6.82
CA ILE A 123 -7.72 6.58 7.61
C ILE A 123 -7.48 7.64 8.69
N GLN A 124 -6.41 7.50 9.47
CA GLN A 124 -6.10 8.46 10.53
C GLN A 124 -5.88 9.88 9.98
N TYR A 125 -5.10 10.01 8.91
CA TYR A 125 -4.81 11.30 8.30
C TYR A 125 -6.05 11.91 7.64
N GLY A 126 -6.77 11.12 6.86
CA GLY A 126 -7.95 11.57 6.12
C GLY A 126 -9.05 12.07 7.04
N MET A 127 -9.30 11.35 8.15
CA MET A 127 -10.28 11.78 9.14
C MET A 127 -9.83 13.03 9.92
N ALA A 128 -8.53 13.18 10.20
CA ALA A 128 -8.01 14.34 10.91
C ALA A 128 -8.00 15.64 10.06
N HIS A 129 -7.89 15.52 8.73
CA HIS A 129 -7.72 16.67 7.82
C HIS A 129 -8.88 16.87 6.83
N GLY A 130 -9.96 16.08 6.95
CA GLY A 130 -11.12 16.16 6.06
C GLY A 130 -10.91 15.59 4.67
N ASP A 131 -9.85 14.83 4.44
CA ASP A 131 -9.61 14.09 3.19
C ASP A 131 -10.33 12.74 3.24
N LEU A 132 -11.63 12.79 2.91
CA LEU A 132 -12.50 11.61 2.94
C LEU A 132 -12.11 10.56 1.90
N GLU A 133 -11.58 10.97 0.74
CA GLU A 133 -11.16 10.04 -0.31
C GLU A 133 -9.99 9.16 0.19
N LEU A 134 -9.02 9.75 0.89
CA LEU A 134 -7.92 9.01 1.49
C LEU A 134 -8.41 8.03 2.57
N ALA A 135 -9.38 8.43 3.39
CA ALA A 135 -9.94 7.55 4.41
C ALA A 135 -10.74 6.39 3.78
N GLU A 136 -11.56 6.66 2.77
CA GLU A 136 -12.33 5.65 2.04
C GLU A 136 -11.41 4.68 1.31
N ARG A 137 -10.32 5.16 0.72
CA ARG A 137 -9.29 4.32 0.13
C ARG A 137 -8.68 3.35 1.15
N GLY A 138 -8.33 3.84 2.34
CA GLY A 138 -7.82 2.98 3.41
C GLY A 138 -8.83 1.90 3.81
N ARG A 139 -10.11 2.25 3.95
CA ARG A 139 -11.18 1.29 4.25
C ARG A 139 -11.35 0.24 3.14
N ARG A 140 -11.32 0.65 1.86
CA ARG A 140 -11.37 -0.29 0.72
C ARG A 140 -10.18 -1.25 0.72
N THR A 141 -8.98 -0.76 1.07
CA THR A 141 -7.77 -1.58 1.17
C THR A 141 -7.90 -2.63 2.27
N LEU A 142 -8.35 -2.26 3.47
CA LEU A 142 -8.56 -3.21 4.57
C LEU A 142 -9.62 -4.26 4.22
N ALA A 143 -10.74 -3.83 3.64
CA ALA A 143 -11.82 -4.74 3.23
C ALA A 143 -11.34 -5.76 2.18
N ARG A 144 -10.55 -5.32 1.19
CA ARG A 144 -9.93 -6.20 0.18
C ARG A 144 -8.97 -7.18 0.83
N LEU A 145 -8.02 -6.71 1.62
CA LEU A 145 -6.98 -7.59 2.17
C LEU A 145 -7.57 -8.65 3.09
N ARG A 146 -8.62 -8.32 3.84
CA ARG A 146 -9.34 -9.28 4.67
C ARG A 146 -10.07 -10.37 3.87
N SER A 147 -10.54 -10.07 2.65
CA SER A 147 -11.22 -11.08 1.82
C SER A 147 -10.23 -12.01 1.11
N THR A 148 -9.02 -11.53 0.82
CA THR A 148 -7.98 -12.30 0.11
C THR A 148 -6.96 -12.96 1.05
N SER A 149 -6.88 -12.51 2.29
CA SER A 149 -5.93 -12.99 3.29
C SER A 149 -6.62 -13.01 4.65
N PRO A 150 -7.37 -14.08 4.98
CA PRO A 150 -7.94 -14.22 6.31
C PRO A 150 -6.81 -14.25 7.37
N PRO A 151 -7.09 -13.80 8.62
CA PRO A 151 -6.12 -13.76 9.70
C PRO A 151 -5.56 -15.14 10.04
#